data_AF-A0A933G6W8-F1
#
_entry.id   AF-A0A933G6W8-F1
#
_cell.length_a   1.000
_cell.length_b   1.000
_cell.length_c   1.000
_cell.angle_alpha   90.00
_cell.angle_beta   90.00
_cell.angle_gamma   90.00
#
_symmetry.space_group_name_H-M   'P 1'
#
loop_
_entity.id
_entity.type
_entity.pdbx_description
1 polymer ?
#
loop_
_entity_poly.entity_id
_entity_poly.type
_entity_poly.pdbx_seq_one_letter_code
_entity_poly.pdbx_strand_id
1 'polypeptide(L)'
;VQPFTVQMMSGADAVDFNGDGDLDIVTGQGHGGSGIRFYERDYINDYVNETVSGTNTWPSVTVGATERKLVRADFDGDNDVDQADFGHLQECFSESGMAYLQGCADADFDGDGDVDLKDFTAFITCMNGPDTASNCAWM
;
A
#
# COMPACT_ATOMS: atom_id res chain seq x y z
N VAL A 1 23.08 -24.67 7.02
CA VAL A 1 22.76 -23.41 6.31
C VAL A 1 23.13 -23.62 4.85
N GLN A 2 22.15 -23.67 3.96
CA GLN A 2 22.46 -23.73 2.53
C GLN A 2 23.07 -22.38 2.12
N PRO A 3 24.16 -22.33 1.34
CA PRO A 3 24.70 -21.07 0.87
C PRO A 3 23.74 -20.52 -0.20
N PHE A 4 23.42 -19.23 -0.10
CA PHE A 4 22.79 -18.50 -1.18
C PHE A 4 23.64 -18.69 -2.44
N THR A 5 23.09 -19.34 -3.46
CA THR A 5 23.71 -19.34 -4.78
C THR A 5 23.63 -17.91 -5.30
N VAL A 6 24.77 -17.25 -5.51
CA VAL A 6 24.84 -15.97 -6.22
C VAL A 6 24.33 -16.23 -7.63
N GLN A 7 23.04 -15.98 -7.87
CA GLN A 7 22.51 -16.02 -9.22
C GLN A 7 23.09 -14.81 -9.95
N MET A 8 23.77 -15.05 -11.06
CA MET A 8 24.22 -14.00 -11.94
C MET A 8 22.99 -13.18 -12.40
N MET A 9 23.11 -11.87 -12.50
CA MET A 9 22.06 -10.98 -12.99
C MET A 9 22.41 -10.57 -14.41
N SER A 10 21.48 -10.76 -15.35
CA SER A 10 21.72 -10.43 -16.77
C SER A 10 21.54 -8.94 -17.08
N GLY A 11 20.87 -8.21 -16.18
CA GLY A 11 20.66 -6.77 -16.25
C GLY A 11 19.86 -6.29 -15.04
N ALA A 12 19.99 -5.01 -14.73
CA ALA A 12 19.14 -4.31 -13.78
C ALA A 12 18.74 -2.96 -14.36
N ASP A 13 17.51 -2.55 -14.12
CA ASP A 13 17.02 -1.21 -14.37
C ASP A 13 16.38 -0.65 -13.10
N ALA A 14 16.45 0.66 -12.94
CA ALA A 14 15.86 1.36 -11.81
C ALA A 14 14.92 2.46 -12.33
N VAL A 15 13.63 2.19 -12.26
CA VAL A 15 12.57 3.05 -12.79
C VAL A 15 11.35 2.90 -11.89
N ASP A 16 10.62 4.00 -11.73
CA ASP A 16 9.26 4.00 -11.17
C ASP A 16 8.35 3.23 -12.13
N PHE A 17 8.26 1.91 -11.94
CA PHE A 17 7.59 1.01 -12.87
C PHE A 17 6.09 0.92 -12.55
N ASN A 18 5.74 1.05 -11.27
CA ASN A 18 4.36 0.97 -10.80
C ASN A 18 3.65 2.36 -10.73
N GLY A 19 4.39 3.46 -10.82
CA GLY A 19 3.87 4.83 -10.82
C GLY A 19 3.60 5.40 -9.42
N ASP A 20 4.16 4.82 -8.36
CA ASP A 20 3.93 5.25 -6.97
C ASP A 20 4.83 6.40 -6.50
N GLY A 21 5.74 6.86 -7.35
CA GLY A 21 6.63 8.00 -7.11
C GLY A 21 7.96 7.64 -6.47
N ASP A 22 8.24 6.35 -6.33
CA ASP A 22 9.50 5.82 -5.85
C ASP A 22 10.26 5.04 -6.97
N LEU A 23 11.50 4.62 -6.74
CA LEU A 23 12.32 3.94 -7.76
C LEU A 23 12.39 2.47 -7.42
N ASP A 24 11.86 1.66 -8.33
CA ASP A 24 11.86 0.22 -8.22
C ASP A 24 13.11 -0.36 -8.85
N ILE A 25 13.46 -1.61 -8.50
CA ILE A 25 14.54 -2.33 -9.15
C ILE A 25 13.97 -3.54 -9.90
N VAL A 26 14.16 -3.55 -11.22
CA VAL A 26 13.85 -4.71 -12.06
C VAL A 26 15.17 -5.40 -12.40
N THR A 27 15.24 -6.72 -12.22
CA THR A 27 16.40 -7.51 -12.65
C THR A 27 16.00 -8.69 -13.52
N GLY A 28 16.85 -9.01 -14.48
CA GLY A 28 16.75 -10.28 -15.20
C GLY A 28 17.30 -11.44 -14.37
N GLN A 29 16.59 -12.56 -14.30
CA GLN A 29 17.14 -13.82 -13.82
C GLN A 29 18.29 -14.27 -14.74
N GLY A 30 19.44 -14.63 -14.16
CA GLY A 30 20.64 -15.02 -14.90
C GLY A 30 20.56 -16.24 -15.80
N HIS A 31 21.73 -16.58 -16.37
CA HIS A 31 21.94 -17.55 -17.43
C HIS A 31 21.06 -18.81 -17.34
N GLY A 32 20.05 -18.88 -18.21
CA GLY A 32 19.13 -20.01 -18.34
C GLY A 32 17.74 -19.79 -17.72
N GLY A 33 17.56 -18.71 -16.95
CA GLY A 33 16.25 -18.25 -16.51
C GLY A 33 15.65 -17.25 -17.49
N SER A 34 14.35 -17.32 -17.69
CA SER A 34 13.55 -16.31 -18.41
C SER A 34 12.67 -15.49 -17.45
N GLY A 35 12.98 -15.54 -16.14
CA GLY A 35 12.27 -14.80 -15.11
C GLY A 35 12.73 -13.35 -15.04
N ILE A 36 11.79 -12.46 -14.78
CA ILE A 36 12.05 -11.10 -14.32
C ILE A 36 11.83 -11.11 -12.81
N ARG A 37 12.69 -10.42 -12.07
CA ARG A 37 12.49 -10.14 -10.65
C ARG A 37 12.26 -8.68 -10.46
N PHE A 38 11.32 -8.40 -9.58
CA PHE A 38 10.92 -7.07 -9.23
C PHE A 38 11.15 -6.89 -7.74
N TYR A 39 11.71 -5.74 -7.39
CA TYR A 39 12.01 -5.36 -6.02
C TYR A 39 11.47 -3.96 -5.77
N GLU A 40 10.41 -3.92 -4.97
CA GLU A 40 9.87 -2.66 -4.45
C GLU A 40 10.75 -2.10 -3.35
N ARG A 41 10.88 -0.77 -3.30
CA ARG A 41 11.65 -0.09 -2.26
C ARG A 41 10.98 -0.22 -0.91
N ASP A 42 9.67 -0.03 -0.83
CA ASP A 42 8.93 -0.12 0.43
C ASP A 42 8.97 -1.52 1.02
N TYR A 43 8.89 -2.57 0.20
CA TYR A 43 9.10 -3.95 0.67
C TYR A 43 10.53 -4.18 1.20
N ILE A 44 11.55 -3.62 0.55
CA ILE A 44 12.93 -3.69 1.05
C ILE A 44 13.03 -2.96 2.39
N ASN A 45 12.47 -1.76 2.50
CA ASN A 45 12.47 -0.96 3.72
C ASN A 45 11.73 -1.70 4.85
N ASP A 46 10.58 -2.28 4.56
CA ASP A 46 9.77 -2.95 5.56
C ASP A 46 10.35 -4.30 6.00
N TYR A 47 11.00 -5.02 5.08
CA TYR A 47 11.75 -6.22 5.42
C TYR A 47 12.98 -5.90 6.30
N VAL A 48 13.68 -4.80 6.01
CA VAL A 48 14.83 -4.34 6.82
C VAL A 48 14.38 -3.80 8.18
N ASN A 49 13.20 -3.16 8.24
CA ASN A 49 12.64 -2.56 9.45
C ASN A 49 11.70 -3.50 10.23
N GLU A 50 11.55 -4.75 9.79
CA GLU A 50 10.66 -5.76 10.39
C GLU A 50 9.18 -5.31 10.49
N THR A 51 8.74 -4.39 9.62
CA THR A 51 7.38 -3.84 9.60
C THR A 51 6.41 -4.69 8.77
N VAL A 52 6.88 -5.62 7.93
CA VAL A 52 6.03 -6.63 7.29
C VAL A 52 5.74 -7.80 8.23
N SER A 53 4.48 -7.92 8.68
CA SER A 53 3.99 -9.12 9.35
C SER A 53 3.62 -10.22 8.33
N GLY A 54 4.44 -11.26 8.24
CA GLY A 54 3.93 -12.61 7.92
C GLY A 54 4.23 -13.24 6.56
N THR A 55 5.01 -12.63 5.65
CA THR A 55 5.33 -13.26 4.35
C THR A 55 6.83 -13.45 4.15
N ASN A 56 7.35 -14.61 4.58
CA ASN A 56 8.73 -15.06 4.30
C ASN A 56 8.87 -15.61 2.85
N THR A 57 8.29 -14.91 1.88
CA THR A 57 8.32 -15.29 0.46
C THR A 57 9.34 -14.42 -0.27
N TRP A 58 10.28 -15.06 -0.96
CA TRP A 58 11.15 -14.38 -1.93
C TRP A 58 10.26 -13.64 -2.94
N PRO A 59 10.48 -12.33 -3.21
CA PRO A 59 9.62 -11.59 -4.10
C PRO A 59 9.72 -12.18 -5.52
N SER A 60 8.63 -12.81 -5.94
CA SER A 60 8.36 -13.13 -7.33
C SER A 60 7.00 -12.54 -7.67
N VAL A 61 6.98 -11.28 -8.08
CA VAL A 61 5.77 -10.67 -8.61
C VAL A 61 5.59 -11.16 -10.05
N THR A 62 4.44 -11.77 -10.33
CA THR A 62 4.01 -12.06 -11.70
C THR A 62 3.50 -10.74 -12.29
N VAL A 63 3.95 -10.38 -13.49
CA VAL A 63 3.47 -9.19 -14.20
C VAL A 63 1.94 -9.20 -14.25
N GLY A 64 1.29 -8.24 -13.59
CA GLY A 64 -0.16 -8.08 -13.57
C GLY A 64 -0.81 -7.82 -12.21
N ALA A 65 -0.09 -7.86 -11.09
CA ALA A 65 -0.58 -7.34 -9.82
C ALA A 65 0.07 -5.97 -9.58
N THR A 66 -0.74 -4.92 -9.49
CA THR A 66 -0.33 -3.63 -8.95
C THR A 66 -0.05 -3.81 -7.47
N GLU A 67 1.08 -3.27 -6.99
CA GLU A 67 1.38 -3.24 -5.57
C GLU A 67 0.35 -2.36 -4.87
N ARG A 68 -0.12 -2.81 -3.70
CA ARG A 68 -1.15 -2.09 -2.96
C ARG A 68 -0.48 -0.97 -2.18
N LYS A 69 -0.60 0.27 -2.65
CA LYS A 69 -0.33 1.42 -1.78
C LYS A 69 -1.36 1.37 -0.66
N LEU A 70 -0.96 0.94 0.52
CA LEU A 70 -1.86 0.87 1.68
C LEU A 70 -2.24 2.30 2.08
N VAL A 71 -3.37 2.74 1.58
CA VAL A 71 -3.94 4.04 1.89
C VAL A 71 -4.93 3.82 3.02
N ARG A 72 -4.74 4.51 4.15
CA ARG A 72 -5.62 4.32 5.33
C ARG A 72 -7.10 4.58 5.03
N ALA A 73 -7.39 5.42 4.05
CA ALA A 73 -8.73 5.77 3.60
C ALA A 73 -9.26 4.89 2.45
N ASP A 74 -8.50 3.91 1.96
CA ASP A 74 -8.93 2.88 1.00
C ASP A 74 -9.43 1.68 1.80
N PHE A 75 -10.74 1.65 2.02
CA PHE A 75 -11.43 0.67 2.87
C PHE A 75 -11.83 -0.59 2.11
N ASP A 76 -12.03 -0.52 0.79
CA ASP A 76 -12.39 -1.69 -0.03
C ASP A 76 -11.19 -2.37 -0.73
N GLY A 77 -10.02 -1.74 -0.69
CA GLY A 77 -8.72 -2.28 -1.06
C GLY A 77 -8.50 -2.36 -2.57
N ASP A 78 -9.11 -1.45 -3.32
CA ASP A 78 -8.98 -1.36 -4.78
C ASP A 78 -7.89 -0.37 -5.26
N ASN A 79 -7.18 0.25 -4.32
CA ASN A 79 -6.07 1.20 -4.50
C ASN A 79 -6.46 2.61 -4.95
N ASP A 80 -7.72 3.01 -4.79
CA ASP A 80 -8.11 4.41 -4.86
C ASP A 80 -8.79 4.88 -3.57
N VAL A 81 -9.18 6.16 -3.55
CA VAL A 81 -10.02 6.69 -2.46
C VAL A 81 -11.17 7.42 -3.12
N ASP A 82 -12.35 6.84 -3.04
CA ASP A 82 -13.51 7.25 -3.80
C ASP A 82 -14.84 7.22 -3.02
N GLN A 83 -15.95 7.11 -3.74
CA GLN A 83 -17.28 7.10 -3.14
C GLN A 83 -17.62 5.79 -2.40
N ALA A 84 -16.99 4.66 -2.75
CA ALA A 84 -17.13 3.40 -2.04
C ALA A 84 -16.54 3.53 -0.63
N ASP A 85 -15.33 4.08 -0.52
CA ASP A 85 -14.68 4.35 0.77
C ASP A 85 -15.43 5.38 1.59
N PHE A 86 -15.97 6.41 0.93
CA PHE A 86 -16.82 7.37 1.60
C PHE A 86 -18.07 6.71 2.21
N GLY A 87 -18.59 5.65 1.58
CA GLY A 87 -19.67 4.84 2.14
C GLY A 87 -19.29 4.23 3.49
N HIS A 88 -18.10 3.63 3.60
CA HIS A 88 -17.60 3.10 4.88
C HIS A 88 -17.41 4.19 5.93
N LEU A 89 -16.80 5.32 5.55
CA LEU A 89 -16.66 6.48 6.45
C LEU A 89 -18.03 6.96 6.96
N GLN A 90 -19.04 7.01 6.10
CA GLN A 90 -20.41 7.40 6.47
C GLN A 90 -21.07 6.43 7.44
N GLU A 91 -20.84 5.12 7.29
CA GLU A 91 -21.35 4.11 8.22
C GLU A 91 -20.70 4.23 9.60
N CYS A 92 -19.46 4.69 9.64
CA CYS A 92 -18.70 4.89 10.86
C CYS A 92 -18.90 6.24 11.54
N PHE A 93 -19.49 7.21 10.83
CA PHE A 93 -19.69 8.57 11.33
C PHE A 93 -20.45 8.58 12.66
N SER A 94 -19.78 9.08 13.70
CA SER A 94 -20.35 9.37 15.00
C SER A 94 -20.40 10.89 15.23
N GLU A 95 -21.13 11.32 16.27
CA GLU A 95 -21.05 12.72 16.68
C GLU A 95 -19.73 12.97 17.43
N SER A 96 -19.21 14.19 17.36
CA SER A 96 -18.01 14.58 18.12
C SER A 96 -18.21 14.33 19.63
N GLY A 97 -17.29 13.60 20.23
CA GLY A 97 -17.33 13.11 21.61
C GLY A 97 -18.13 11.80 21.80
N MET A 98 -18.67 11.20 20.74
CA MET A 98 -19.38 9.92 20.78
C MET A 98 -18.54 8.83 20.15
N ALA A 99 -18.18 7.84 20.97
CA ALA A 99 -17.33 6.75 20.52
C ALA A 99 -17.91 6.03 19.28
N TYR A 100 -17.06 5.76 18.29
CA TYR A 100 -17.45 5.01 17.12
C TYR A 100 -17.82 3.55 17.44
N LEU A 101 -18.55 2.91 16.52
CA LEU A 101 -18.95 1.51 16.67
C LEU A 101 -17.80 0.53 16.42
N GLN A 102 -17.92 -0.70 16.92
CA GLN A 102 -16.93 -1.74 16.66
C GLN A 102 -16.78 -1.96 15.15
N GLY A 103 -15.54 -1.87 14.66
CA GLY A 103 -15.22 -1.98 13.23
C GLY A 103 -14.87 -0.65 12.57
N CYS A 104 -15.00 0.48 13.27
CA CYS A 104 -14.76 1.83 12.74
C CYS A 104 -13.44 2.47 13.20
N ALA A 105 -12.53 1.69 13.78
CA ALA A 105 -11.23 2.21 14.23
C ALA A 105 -10.31 2.59 13.06
N ASP A 106 -10.58 2.07 11.87
CA ASP A 106 -9.91 2.42 10.62
C ASP A 106 -10.31 3.81 10.12
N ALA A 107 -11.55 4.22 10.39
CA ALA A 107 -12.13 5.51 10.03
C ALA A 107 -11.82 6.67 11.01
N ASP A 108 -11.31 6.39 12.21
CA ASP A 108 -10.85 7.38 13.21
C ASP A 108 -9.43 7.85 12.86
N PHE A 109 -9.33 8.84 11.98
CA PHE A 109 -8.07 9.32 11.44
C PHE A 109 -7.28 10.20 12.42
N ASP A 110 -7.95 10.96 13.28
CA ASP A 110 -7.29 11.83 14.26
C ASP A 110 -6.96 11.13 15.60
N GLY A 111 -7.51 9.94 15.82
CA GLY A 111 -7.22 9.05 16.94
C GLY A 111 -7.90 9.45 18.25
N ASP A 112 -8.96 10.27 18.19
CA ASP A 112 -9.65 10.77 19.38
C ASP A 112 -10.77 9.86 19.89
N GLY A 113 -11.04 8.76 19.19
CA GLY A 113 -11.99 7.74 19.59
C GLY A 113 -13.41 7.95 19.05
N ASP A 114 -13.64 8.96 18.22
CA ASP A 114 -14.85 9.15 17.43
C ASP A 114 -14.52 9.24 15.93
N VAL A 115 -15.55 9.29 15.08
CA VAL A 115 -15.40 9.50 13.63
C VAL A 115 -16.27 10.68 13.27
N ASP A 116 -15.67 11.86 13.16
CA ASP A 116 -16.40 13.12 13.02
C ASP A 116 -15.94 13.97 11.82
N LEU A 117 -16.24 15.28 11.84
CA LEU A 117 -15.89 16.21 10.78
C LEU A 117 -14.37 16.36 10.58
N LYS A 118 -13.56 16.09 11.59
CA LYS A 118 -12.09 16.11 11.46
C LYS A 118 -11.61 14.93 10.65
N ASP A 119 -12.15 13.73 10.88
CA ASP A 119 -11.85 12.54 10.08
C ASP A 119 -12.33 12.72 8.66
N PHE A 120 -13.52 13.29 8.47
CA PHE A 120 -13.97 13.68 7.14
C PHE A 120 -13.01 14.66 6.46
N THR A 121 -12.47 15.63 7.20
CA THR A 121 -11.50 16.57 6.66
C THR A 121 -10.22 15.87 6.22
N ALA A 122 -9.75 14.87 6.97
CA ALA A 122 -8.63 14.04 6.56
C ALA A 122 -8.97 13.19 5.33
N PHE A 123 -10.15 12.57 5.29
CA PHE A 123 -10.64 11.76 4.18
C PHE A 123 -10.64 12.52 2.85
N ILE A 124 -11.20 13.74 2.82
CA ILE A 124 -11.30 14.52 1.57
C ILE A 124 -9.95 14.99 1.04
N THR A 125 -8.87 14.98 1.84
CA THR A 125 -7.52 15.23 1.32
C THR A 125 -6.99 14.06 0.47
N CYS A 126 -7.53 12.87 0.72
CA CYS A 126 -7.16 11.64 0.04
C CYS A 126 -7.99 11.39 -1.23
N MET A 127 -9.28 11.73 -1.19
CA MET A 127 -10.24 11.43 -2.23
C MET A 127 -9.84 12.02 -3.59
N ASN A 128 -9.72 11.16 -4.61
CA ASN A 128 -9.38 11.56 -5.98
C ASN A 128 -10.34 10.98 -7.04
N GLY A 129 -11.24 10.08 -6.62
CA GLY A 129 -12.25 9.45 -7.47
C GLY A 129 -11.84 8.05 -7.95
N PRO A 130 -12.78 7.31 -8.57
CA PRO A 130 -12.57 5.93 -8.98
C PRO A 130 -11.47 5.83 -10.05
N ASP A 131 -10.77 4.70 -10.03
CA ASP A 131 -9.63 4.36 -10.88
C ASP A 131 -8.51 5.43 -10.85
N THR A 132 -8.45 6.25 -9.80
CA THR A 132 -7.50 7.37 -9.69
C THR A 132 -6.71 7.28 -8.39
N ALA A 133 -5.38 7.18 -8.51
CA ALA A 133 -4.49 7.08 -7.36
C ALA A 133 -4.77 8.16 -6.31
N SER A 134 -4.83 7.75 -5.05
CA SER A 134 -5.17 8.64 -3.94
C SER A 134 -4.14 9.77 -3.76
N ASN A 135 -4.62 10.95 -3.36
CA ASN A 135 -3.78 12.12 -3.08
C ASN A 135 -3.18 12.11 -1.66
N CYS A 136 -3.31 11.01 -0.91
CA CYS A 136 -2.79 10.94 0.45
C CYS A 136 -1.27 11.07 0.49
N ALA A 137 -0.79 12.01 1.32
CA ALA A 137 0.62 12.24 1.60
C ALA A 137 1.05 11.79 3.01
N TRP A 138 0.15 11.18 3.78
CA TRP A 138 0.39 10.72 5.14
C TRP A 138 0.27 9.20 5.17
N MET A 139 1.41 8.54 5.37
CA MET A 139 1.57 7.08 5.56
C MET A 139 1.87 6.82 7.03
#